data_AF-A0A931SQE5-F1
#
_entry.id   AF-A0A931SQE5-F1
#
_cell.length_a   1.000
_cell.length_b   1.000
_cell.length_c   1.000
_cell.angle_alpha   90.00
_cell.angle_beta   90.00
_cell.angle_gamma   90.00
#
_symmetry.space_group_name_H-M   'P 1'
#
loop_
_entity.id
_entity.type
_entity.pdbx_description
1 polymer ?
#
loop_
_entity_poly.entity_id
_entity_poly.type
_entity_poly.pdbx_seq_one_letter_code
_entity_poly.pdbx_strand_id
1 'polypeptide(L)'
;MRSVRTGVEMEQMGVPTAVICTSAFLKMGRDTARSLGLDGMPLVAVPHPFDPLTPEQVEKVAEQIVDEVVHVLTTPAGELKEEYIGRLAHASDQEIAVCRLSLGR
;
A
#
# COMPACT_ATOMS: atom_id res chain seq x y z
N MET A 1 12.36 6.95 -3.86
CA MET A 1 11.62 6.12 -2.89
C MET A 1 12.39 4.82 -2.62
N ARG A 2 13.26 4.79 -1.59
CA ARG A 2 14.14 3.63 -1.35
C ARG A 2 13.38 2.39 -0.86
N SER A 3 12.34 2.57 -0.04
CA SER A 3 11.54 1.46 0.51
C SER A 3 10.88 0.61 -0.57
N VAL A 4 10.34 1.23 -1.62
CA VAL A 4 9.74 0.53 -2.76
C VAL A 4 10.79 -0.29 -3.51
N ARG A 5 11.97 0.29 -3.76
CA ARG A 5 13.08 -0.43 -4.40
C ARG A 5 13.45 -1.70 -3.62
N THR A 6 13.65 -1.58 -2.31
CA THR A 6 13.99 -2.73 -1.47
C THR A 6 12.88 -3.77 -1.47
N GLY A 7 11.61 -3.36 -1.49
CA GLY A 7 10.51 -4.32 -1.60
C GLY A 7 10.50 -5.07 -2.95
N VAL A 8 10.78 -4.40 -4.06
CA VAL A 8 10.94 -5.08 -5.36
C VAL A 8 12.08 -6.09 -5.34
N GLU A 9 13.22 -5.73 -4.74
CA GLU A 9 14.38 -6.62 -4.61
C GLU A 9 14.03 -7.87 -3.78
N MET A 10 13.28 -7.72 -2.68
CA MET A 10 12.83 -8.85 -1.85
C MET A 10 11.85 -9.77 -2.58
N GLU A 11 10.89 -9.19 -3.31
CA GLU A 11 9.95 -9.95 -4.14
C GLU A 11 10.68 -10.77 -5.23
N GLN A 12 11.71 -10.20 -5.85
CA GLN A 12 12.56 -10.93 -6.80
C GLN A 12 13.35 -12.08 -6.16
N MET A 13 13.63 -11.99 -4.86
CA MET A 13 14.25 -13.07 -4.08
C MET A 13 13.22 -14.10 -3.56
N GLY A 14 11.94 -13.93 -3.88
CA GLY A 14 10.86 -14.83 -3.43
C GLY A 14 10.44 -14.59 -1.98
N VAL A 15 10.76 -13.43 -1.41
CA VAL A 15 10.35 -13.02 -0.06
C VAL A 15 9.13 -12.09 -0.16
N PRO A 16 7.95 -12.50 0.33
CA PRO A 16 6.76 -11.66 0.34
C PRO A 16 7.01 -10.37 1.13
N THR A 17 6.67 -9.23 0.53
CA THR A 17 6.98 -7.91 1.07
C THR A 17 5.82 -6.93 0.89
N ALA A 18 5.31 -6.42 2.02
CA ALA A 18 4.36 -5.31 2.04
C ALA A 18 5.08 -3.98 2.25
N VAL A 19 4.88 -3.00 1.36
CA VAL A 19 5.40 -1.65 1.54
C VAL A 19 4.27 -0.71 1.97
N ILE A 20 4.39 -0.16 3.18
CA ILE A 20 3.45 0.82 3.70
C ILE A 20 3.95 2.23 3.35
N CYS A 21 3.09 3.07 2.79
CA CYS A 21 3.39 4.46 2.51
C CYS A 21 2.16 5.35 2.65
N THR A 22 2.33 6.66 2.80
CA THR A 22 1.18 7.56 2.84
C THR A 22 0.55 7.73 1.47
N SER A 23 -0.75 8.03 1.43
CA SER A 23 -1.51 8.24 0.18
C SER A 23 -0.84 9.24 -0.78
N ALA A 24 -0.21 10.28 -0.23
CA ALA A 24 0.55 11.29 -0.99
C ALA A 24 1.72 10.71 -1.83
N PHE A 25 2.29 9.57 -1.44
CA PHE A 25 3.42 8.94 -2.12
C PHE A 25 3.04 7.74 -2.98
N LEU A 26 1.76 7.35 -3.02
CA LEU A 26 1.33 6.19 -3.78
C LEU A 26 1.73 6.29 -5.25
N LYS A 27 1.45 7.42 -5.90
CA LYS A 27 1.82 7.62 -7.31
C LYS A 27 3.31 7.44 -7.56
N MET A 28 4.13 8.06 -6.73
CA MET A 28 5.59 7.93 -6.83
C MET A 28 6.06 6.49 -6.59
N GLY A 29 5.43 5.78 -5.66
CA GLY A 29 5.71 4.38 -5.37
C GLY A 29 5.39 3.48 -6.56
N ARG A 30 4.22 3.68 -7.17
CA ARG A 30 3.81 2.97 -8.39
C ARG A 30 4.77 3.20 -9.54
N ASP A 31 5.10 4.47 -9.80
CA ASP A 31 6.01 4.85 -10.88
C ASP A 31 7.41 4.21 -10.67
N THR A 32 7.85 4.13 -9.40
CA THR A 32 9.11 3.45 -9.04
C THR A 32 9.02 1.93 -9.26
N ALA A 33 7.95 1.28 -8.79
CA ALA A 33 7.78 -0.17 -8.93
C ALA A 33 7.68 -0.60 -10.39
N ARG A 34 6.92 0.15 -11.20
CA ARG A 34 6.85 0.02 -12.66
C ARG A 34 8.21 0.11 -13.32
N SER A 35 8.99 1.13 -12.94
CA SER A 35 10.35 1.33 -13.49
C SER A 35 11.31 0.18 -13.17
N LEU A 36 11.02 -0.60 -12.11
CA LEU A 36 11.79 -1.78 -11.70
C LEU A 36 11.19 -3.10 -12.22
N GLY A 37 10.13 -3.04 -13.04
CA GLY A 37 9.51 -4.22 -13.66
C GLY A 37 8.45 -4.93 -12.80
N LEU A 38 8.01 -4.33 -11.69
CA LEU A 38 7.01 -4.89 -10.78
C LEU A 38 5.75 -4.00 -10.73
N ASP A 39 5.02 -3.95 -11.84
CA ASP A 39 3.81 -3.11 -12.01
C ASP A 39 2.68 -3.38 -11.00
N GLY A 40 2.64 -4.59 -10.43
CA GLY A 40 1.62 -5.02 -9.45
C GLY A 40 2.14 -5.08 -8.02
N MET A 41 3.15 -4.26 -7.67
CA MET A 41 3.71 -4.28 -6.33
C MET A 41 2.66 -3.87 -5.28
N PRO A 42 2.49 -4.66 -4.19
CA PRO A 42 1.54 -4.33 -3.15
C PRO A 42 2.02 -3.13 -2.32
N LEU A 43 1.34 -2.00 -2.53
CA LEU A 43 1.54 -0.76 -1.76
C LEU A 43 0.34 -0.54 -0.85
N VAL A 44 0.56 -0.68 0.45
CA VAL A 44 -0.45 -0.41 1.49
C VAL A 44 -0.41 1.08 1.80
N ALA A 45 -1.54 1.76 1.62
CA ALA A 45 -1.61 3.21 1.82
C ALA A 45 -2.20 3.57 3.18
N VAL A 46 -1.60 4.55 3.83
CA VAL A 46 -2.16 5.18 5.04
C VAL A 46 -2.57 6.63 4.75
N PRO A 47 -3.57 7.17 5.46
CA PRO A 47 -4.04 8.54 5.23
C PRO A 47 -2.93 9.58 5.46
N HIS A 48 -2.98 10.65 4.68
CA HIS A 48 -2.15 11.83 4.89
C HIS A 48 -3.07 13.04 5.11
N PRO A 49 -2.76 13.96 6.04
CA PRO A 49 -1.62 14.00 6.95
C PRO A 49 -1.82 13.18 8.25
N PHE A 50 -0.72 12.85 8.92
CA PHE A 50 -0.72 12.22 10.25
C PHE A 50 -0.67 13.25 11.39
N ASP A 51 -0.26 14.49 11.11
CA ASP A 51 -0.14 15.56 12.12
C ASP A 51 -1.39 15.81 12.98
N PRO A 52 -2.64 15.71 12.46
CA PRO A 52 -3.82 15.95 13.28
C PRO A 52 -4.31 14.72 14.05
N LEU A 53 -3.68 13.55 13.90
CA LEU A 53 -4.18 12.30 14.47
C LEU A 53 -3.75 12.12 15.94
N THR A 54 -4.70 11.76 16.80
CA THR A 54 -4.40 11.31 18.16
C THR A 54 -3.82 9.89 18.15
N PRO A 55 -3.13 9.45 19.23
CA PRO A 55 -2.66 8.07 19.33
C PRO A 55 -3.76 7.01 19.10
N GLU A 56 -4.96 7.25 19.63
CA GLU A 56 -6.13 6.38 19.45
C GLU A 56 -6.60 6.32 17.98
N GLN A 57 -6.49 7.43 17.25
CA GLN A 57 -6.81 7.47 15.82
C GLN A 57 -5.75 6.76 14.98
N VAL A 58 -4.48 6.84 15.37
CA VAL A 58 -3.39 6.08 14.74
C VAL A 58 -3.58 4.59 14.96
N GLU A 59 -4.01 4.17 16.15
CA GLU A 59 -4.32 2.77 16.45
C GLU A 59 -5.45 2.25 15.56
N LYS A 60 -6.53 3.02 15.39
CA LYS A 60 -7.61 2.69 14.44
C LYS A 60 -7.13 2.58 12.99
N VAL A 61 -6.21 3.45 12.56
CA VAL A 61 -5.60 3.35 11.23
C VAL A 61 -4.79 2.06 11.12
N ALA A 62 -4.03 1.69 12.15
CA ALA A 62 -3.27 0.44 12.18
C ALA A 62 -4.19 -0.79 12.12
N GLU A 63 -5.28 -0.79 12.87
CA GLU A 63 -6.32 -1.84 12.84
C GLU A 63 -6.97 -1.97 11.44
N GLN A 64 -7.09 -0.87 10.69
CA GLN A 64 -7.68 -0.89 9.35
C GLN A 64 -6.74 -1.45 8.29
N ILE A 65 -5.42 -1.26 8.44
CA ILE A 65 -4.43 -1.73 7.45
C ILE A 65 -3.87 -3.10 7.77
N VAL A 66 -3.99 -3.59 9.00
CA VAL A 66 -3.36 -4.85 9.43
C VAL A 66 -3.85 -6.03 8.59
N ASP A 67 -5.14 -6.10 8.30
CA ASP A 67 -5.73 -7.16 7.48
C ASP A 67 -5.18 -7.12 6.04
N GLU A 68 -4.96 -5.91 5.49
CA GLU A 68 -4.37 -5.74 4.17
C GLU A 68 -2.89 -6.17 4.16
N VAL A 69 -2.12 -5.81 5.20
CA VAL A 69 -0.72 -6.23 5.35
C VAL A 69 -0.63 -7.75 5.48
N VAL A 70 -1.49 -8.36 6.28
CA VAL A 70 -1.53 -9.83 6.43
C VAL A 70 -1.86 -10.46 5.07
N HIS A 71 -2.88 -9.98 4.37
CA HIS A 71 -3.25 -10.46 3.04
C HIS A 71 -2.08 -10.43 2.06
N VAL A 72 -1.33 -9.32 2.02
CA VAL A 72 -0.14 -9.19 1.16
C VAL A 72 0.96 -10.18 1.51
N LEU A 73 1.18 -10.45 2.80
CA LEU A 73 2.25 -11.34 3.23
C LEU A 73 1.89 -12.83 3.13
N THR A 74 0.59 -13.16 3.11
CA THR A 74 0.11 -14.56 3.08
C THR A 74 -0.33 -15.04 1.70
N THR A 75 -0.60 -14.11 0.76
CA THR A 75 -1.10 -14.46 -0.57
C THR A 75 0.06 -14.68 -1.55
N PRO A 76 -0.03 -15.66 -2.47
CA PRO A 76 1.01 -15.87 -3.47
C PRO A 76 1.21 -14.65 -4.39
N ALA A 77 2.46 -14.32 -4.69
CA ALA A 77 2.83 -13.16 -5.50
C ALA A 77 2.16 -13.10 -6.89
N GLY A 78 1.86 -14.27 -7.49
CA GLY A 78 1.16 -14.35 -8.78
C GLY A 78 -0.27 -13.82 -8.73
N GLU A 79 -0.99 -14.12 -7.64
CA GLU A 79 -2.37 -13.67 -7.42
C GLU A 79 -2.41 -12.20 -7.01
N LEU A 80 -1.49 -11.77 -6.14
CA LEU A 80 -1.35 -10.37 -5.72
C LEU A 80 -1.04 -9.44 -6.89
N LYS A 81 -0.22 -9.89 -7.84
CA LYS A 81 0.13 -9.09 -9.01
C LYS A 81 -1.13 -8.70 -9.81
N GLU A 82 -2.04 -9.63 -10.05
CA GLU A 82 -3.27 -9.33 -10.79
C GLU A 82 -4.23 -8.46 -9.98
N GLU A 83 -4.39 -8.74 -8.69
CA GLU A 83 -5.23 -7.95 -7.78
C GLU A 83 -4.78 -6.50 -7.72
N TYR A 84 -3.48 -6.28 -7.48
CA TYR A 84 -2.94 -4.93 -7.38
C TYR A 84 -2.89 -4.25 -8.75
N ILE A 85 -2.59 -4.92 -9.85
CA ILE A 85 -2.74 -4.30 -11.20
C ILE A 85 -4.17 -3.79 -11.39
N GLY A 86 -5.18 -4.56 -11.00
CA GLY A 86 -6.59 -4.15 -11.04
C GLY A 86 -6.87 -2.94 -10.15
N ARG A 87 -6.43 -2.96 -8.89
CA ARG A 87 -6.58 -1.83 -7.95
C ARG A 87 -5.89 -0.56 -8.45
N LEU A 88 -4.74 -0.69 -9.10
CA LEU A 88 -3.95 0.43 -9.61
C LEU A 88 -4.53 1.02 -10.92
N ALA A 89 -5.26 0.23 -11.70
CA ALA A 89 -5.95 0.70 -12.90
C ALA A 89 -7.17 1.58 -12.59
N HIS A 90 -7.79 1.38 -11.42
CA HIS A 90 -9.01 2.09 -11.00
C HIS A 90 -8.75 3.24 -10.00
N ALA A 91 -7.51 3.40 -9.56
CA ALA A 91 -7.16 4.35 -8.54
C ALA A 91 -6.89 5.76 -9.07
N SER A 92 -7.87 6.64 -8.90
CA SER A 92 -7.55 8.06 -8.74
C SER A 92 -6.70 8.23 -7.48
N ASP A 93 -5.77 9.20 -7.45
CA ASP A 93 -4.76 9.39 -6.40
C ASP A 93 -5.32 9.57 -4.96
N GLN A 94 -6.63 9.57 -4.78
CA GLN A 94 -7.34 9.76 -3.51
C GLN A 94 -8.05 8.49 -2.99
N GLU A 95 -8.16 7.41 -3.76
CA GLU A 95 -9.09 6.31 -3.43
C GLU A 95 -8.46 4.98 -2.93
N ILE A 96 -7.14 4.77 -3.03
CA ILE A 96 -6.56 3.44 -2.71
C ILE A 96 -6.65 3.05 -1.22
N ALA A 97 -6.85 3.97 -0.29
CA ALA A 97 -7.07 3.61 1.12
C ALA A 97 -7.84 4.67 1.92
N VAL A 98 -8.98 5.11 1.39
CA VAL A 98 -9.99 5.80 2.20
C VAL A 98 -11.24 4.92 2.28
N CYS A 99 -11.06 3.63 2.55
CA CYS A 99 -12.18 2.73 2.80
C CYS A 99 -12.66 2.90 4.25
N ARG A 100 -13.44 3.97 4.47
CA ARG A 100 -14.14 4.43 5.70
C ARG A 100 -13.45 5.48 6.58
N LEU A 101 -12.92 6.56 6.00
CA LEU A 101 -12.99 7.85 6.71
C LEU A 101 -14.39 8.45 6.57
N SER A 102 -15.40 7.72 7.03
CA SER A 102 -16.55 8.31 7.69
C SER A 102 -16.16 8.51 9.16
N LEU A 103 -15.15 9.35 9.41
CA LEU A 103 -15.05 10.00 10.72
C LEU A 103 -16.22 10.97 10.76
N GLY A 104 -17.30 10.49 11.39
CA GLY A 104 -18.41 11.32 11.80
C GLY A 104 -17.90 12.52 12.59
N ARG A 105 -18.65 13.61 12.40
CA ARG A 105 -18.57 14.90 13.09
C ARG A 105 -18.19 14.79 14.56
#